data_AF-A0A9D2G4Q0-F1
#
_entry.id   AF-A0A9D2G4Q0-F1
#
_cell.length_a   1.000
_cell.length_b   1.000
_cell.length_c   1.000
_cell.angle_alpha   90.00
_cell.angle_beta   90.00
_cell.angle_gamma   90.00
#
_symmetry.space_group_name_H-M   'P 1'
#
loop_
_entity.id
_entity.type
_entity.pdbx_description
1 polymer ?
#
loop_
_entity_poly.entity_id
_entity_poly.type
_entity_poly.pdbx_seq_one_letter_code
_entity_poly.pdbx_strand_id
1 'polypeptide(L)'
;ALNTDLVCDAINTAMRELFLQIVYGRTQSAFSEGGLVVGAALEDLGKGLRSQVGTMYGTALKGVRYLEMAEGYVTRLALDKDDQVIGYEFVALGKMTDFIKKGMEPNEAWKKAMGHYGRFAEEQGAVKYIDPRKE
;
A
#
# COMPACT_ATOMS: atom_id res chain seq x y z
N ALA A 1 10.40 5.77 50.55
CA ALA A 1 10.21 4.30 50.53
C ALA A 1 8.84 4.04 49.92
N LEU A 2 8.76 3.31 48.81
CA LEU A 2 7.48 2.86 48.26
C LEU A 2 6.91 1.81 49.23
N ASN A 3 5.67 1.99 49.69
CA ASN A 3 5.03 1.06 50.62
C ASN A 3 4.92 -0.33 49.93
N THR A 4 5.41 -1.37 50.60
CA THR A 4 5.52 -2.74 50.05
C THR A 4 4.19 -3.31 49.56
N ASP A 5 3.05 -2.84 50.08
CA ASP A 5 1.71 -3.22 49.61
C ASP A 5 1.41 -2.72 48.20
N LEU A 6 1.78 -1.47 47.90
CA LEU A 6 1.61 -0.86 46.57
C LEU A 6 2.51 -1.53 45.53
N VAL A 7 3.64 -2.10 45.96
CA VAL A 7 4.55 -2.83 45.07
C VAL A 7 3.93 -4.15 44.62
N CYS A 8 3.24 -4.88 45.50
CA CYS A 8 2.58 -6.14 45.15
C CYS A 8 1.43 -5.94 44.16
N ASP A 9 0.61 -4.89 44.34
CA ASP A 9 -0.52 -4.62 43.45
C ASP A 9 -0.07 -4.14 42.06
N ALA A 10 1.01 -3.34 42.04
CA ALA A 10 1.66 -2.92 40.81
C ALA A 10 2.29 -4.10 40.06
N ILE A 11 2.93 -5.04 40.76
CA ILE A 11 3.50 -6.25 40.14
C ILE A 11 2.39 -7.16 39.60
N ASN A 12 1.30 -7.36 40.34
CA ASN A 12 0.18 -8.18 39.88
C ASN A 12 -0.45 -7.61 38.61
N THR A 13 -0.64 -6.29 38.55
CA THR A 13 -1.13 -5.60 37.36
C THR A 13 -0.14 -5.73 36.20
N ALA A 14 1.15 -5.47 36.43
CA ALA A 14 2.18 -5.57 35.40
C ALA A 14 2.33 -7.00 34.85
N MET A 15 2.24 -8.02 35.69
CA MET A 15 2.31 -9.43 35.28
C MET A 15 1.09 -9.84 34.45
N ARG A 16 -0.11 -9.36 34.80
CA ARG A 16 -1.32 -9.57 34.01
C ARG A 16 -1.19 -8.95 32.61
N GLU A 17 -0.72 -7.72 32.51
CA GLU A 17 -0.54 -7.03 31.22
C GLU A 17 0.54 -7.70 30.36
N LEU A 18 1.67 -8.11 30.96
CA LEU A 18 2.71 -8.89 30.27
C LEU A 18 2.20 -10.23 29.76
N PHE A 19 1.39 -10.94 30.54
CA PHE A 19 0.78 -12.20 30.13
C PHE A 19 -0.17 -12.01 28.94
N LEU A 20 -1.00 -10.97 28.96
CA LEU A 20 -1.89 -10.62 27.84
C LEU A 20 -1.08 -10.31 26.56
N GLN A 21 0.05 -9.61 26.69
CA GLN A 21 0.94 -9.35 25.54
C GLN A 21 1.56 -10.63 24.96
N ILE A 22 1.90 -11.62 25.80
CA ILE A 22 2.49 -12.88 25.36
C ILE A 22 1.45 -13.79 24.69
N VAL A 23 0.25 -13.90 25.28
CA VAL A 23 -0.79 -14.83 24.80
C VAL A 23 -1.49 -14.35 23.53
N TYR A 24 -1.74 -13.04 23.40
CA TYR A 24 -2.45 -12.49 22.24
C TYR A 24 -1.54 -12.03 21.09
N GLY A 25 -0.21 -12.08 21.30
CA GLY A 25 0.76 -11.78 20.25
C GLY A 25 0.73 -10.32 19.78
N ARG A 26 1.69 -9.98 18.90
CA ARG A 26 1.96 -8.62 18.38
C ARG A 26 0.87 -8.06 17.45
N THR A 27 -0.42 -8.24 17.74
CA THR A 27 -1.47 -7.46 17.09
C THR A 27 -1.59 -6.12 17.82
N GLN A 28 -0.92 -5.11 17.27
CA GLN A 28 -0.61 -3.80 17.87
C GLN A 28 -1.82 -2.90 18.21
N SER A 29 -3.06 -3.36 18.05
CA SER A 29 -4.27 -2.52 18.15
C SER A 29 -5.23 -2.90 19.30
N ALA A 30 -4.90 -3.89 20.14
CA ALA A 30 -5.88 -4.44 21.08
C ALA A 30 -5.96 -3.77 22.47
N PHE A 31 -5.07 -2.84 22.86
CA PHE A 31 -5.05 -2.34 24.25
C PHE A 31 -4.86 -0.83 24.40
N SER A 32 -5.80 -0.06 23.86
CA SER A 32 -6.13 1.24 24.48
C SER A 32 -7.61 1.21 24.87
N GLU A 33 -7.92 1.49 26.14
CA GLU A 33 -9.31 1.76 26.55
C GLU A 33 -9.80 3.00 25.79
N GLY A 34 -10.72 2.80 24.84
CA GLY A 34 -11.15 3.83 23.87
C GLY A 34 -10.41 3.82 22.54
N GLY A 35 -9.52 2.85 22.30
CA GLY A 35 -8.86 2.64 21.02
C GLY A 35 -9.82 2.12 19.97
N LEU A 36 -10.04 2.91 18.90
CA LEU A 36 -10.76 2.45 17.72
C LEU A 36 -10.08 1.20 17.15
N VAL A 37 -10.85 0.11 17.01
CA VAL A 37 -10.44 -1.13 16.33
C VAL A 37 -10.29 -0.84 14.84
N VAL A 38 -9.20 -0.18 14.46
CA VAL A 38 -8.80 -0.07 13.07
C VAL A 38 -7.97 -1.31 12.79
N GLY A 39 -8.66 -2.38 12.41
CA GLY A 39 -8.06 -3.67 12.10
C GLY A 39 -6.93 -3.51 11.07
N ALA A 40 -5.93 -4.39 11.15
CA ALA A 40 -4.71 -4.38 10.31
C ALA A 40 -4.95 -4.09 8.82
N ALA A 41 -6.13 -4.41 8.28
CA ALA A 41 -6.54 -4.04 6.93
C ALA A 41 -6.61 -2.52 6.69
N LEU A 42 -7.18 -1.71 7.59
CA LEU A 42 -7.21 -0.25 7.42
C LEU A 42 -5.87 0.41 7.77
N GLU A 43 -5.03 -0.19 8.63
CA GLU A 43 -3.67 0.33 8.86
C GLU A 43 -2.75 0.05 7.67
N ASP A 44 -2.84 -1.13 7.04
CA ASP A 44 -2.07 -1.46 5.82
C ASP A 44 -2.63 -0.74 4.56
N LEU A 45 -3.96 -0.55 4.47
CA LEU A 45 -4.60 0.14 3.32
C LEU A 45 -4.77 1.66 3.54
N GLY A 46 -4.48 2.15 4.75
CA GLY A 46 -4.86 3.46 5.26
C GLY A 46 -4.01 4.61 4.76
N LYS A 47 -4.03 4.86 3.45
CA LYS A 47 -3.44 6.04 2.76
C LYS A 47 -3.86 6.15 1.30
N GLY A 48 -5.02 5.60 0.94
CA GLY A 48 -5.50 5.53 -0.45
C GLY A 48 -4.96 4.31 -1.22
N LEU A 49 -4.38 3.34 -0.52
CA LEU A 49 -3.99 2.04 -1.06
C LEU A 49 -5.24 1.16 -1.23
N ARG A 50 -5.21 0.25 -2.21
CA ARG A 50 -6.35 -0.62 -2.53
C ARG A 50 -5.94 -2.08 -2.46
N SER A 51 -6.91 -2.94 -2.12
CA SER A 51 -6.70 -4.38 -2.02
C SER A 51 -6.23 -4.95 -3.36
N GLN A 52 -5.04 -5.53 -3.37
CA GLN A 52 -4.34 -6.04 -4.56
C GLN A 52 -4.79 -7.47 -4.90
N VAL A 53 -6.10 -7.73 -5.02
CA VAL A 53 -6.54 -9.05 -5.50
C VAL A 53 -6.40 -9.09 -7.04
N GLY A 54 -5.19 -9.44 -7.48
CA GLY A 54 -4.92 -10.25 -8.68
C GLY A 54 -5.44 -9.74 -10.03
N THR A 55 -5.02 -8.55 -10.49
CA THR A 55 -5.18 -8.18 -11.91
C THR A 55 -3.88 -8.29 -12.72
N MET A 56 -2.85 -8.86 -12.12
CA MET A 56 -1.61 -9.21 -12.81
C MET A 56 -1.76 -10.59 -13.44
N TYR A 57 -1.59 -10.69 -14.74
CA TYR A 57 -1.54 -11.98 -15.43
C TYR A 57 -0.62 -11.87 -16.64
N GLY A 58 -0.10 -12.99 -17.10
CA GLY A 58 0.72 -13.05 -18.30
C GLY A 58 0.42 -14.28 -19.12
N THR A 59 0.73 -14.22 -20.41
CA THR A 59 0.67 -15.39 -21.30
C THR A 59 2.00 -15.53 -22.02
N ALA A 60 2.36 -16.75 -22.44
CA ALA A 60 3.58 -16.96 -23.23
C ALA A 60 3.58 -16.15 -24.54
N LEU A 61 2.41 -15.88 -25.11
CA LEU A 61 2.26 -15.15 -26.37
C LEU A 61 2.37 -13.62 -26.21
N LYS A 62 1.94 -13.08 -25.06
CA LYS A 62 1.77 -11.63 -24.84
C LYS A 62 2.62 -11.07 -23.70
N GLY A 63 3.40 -11.91 -23.03
CA GLY A 63 4.21 -11.51 -21.89
C GLY A 63 3.36 -11.18 -20.67
N VAL A 64 3.95 -10.45 -19.73
CA VAL A 64 3.37 -10.06 -18.44
C VAL A 64 2.54 -8.78 -18.59
N ARG A 65 1.34 -8.75 -17.98
CA ARG A 65 0.48 -7.57 -17.93
C ARG A 65 0.21 -7.15 -16.49
N TYR A 66 0.63 -5.94 -16.15
CA TYR A 66 0.23 -5.29 -14.90
C TYR A 66 -0.94 -4.37 -15.19
N LEU A 67 -2.10 -4.64 -14.61
CA LEU A 67 -3.31 -3.84 -14.81
C LEU A 67 -3.58 -2.90 -13.63
N GLU A 68 -3.50 -3.43 -12.41
CA GLU A 68 -3.54 -2.68 -11.16
C GLU A 68 -2.44 -3.21 -10.24
N MET A 69 -1.70 -2.28 -9.63
CA MET A 69 -0.72 -2.55 -8.59
C MET A 69 -1.23 -1.99 -7.25
N ALA A 70 -0.49 -2.21 -6.15
CA ALA A 70 -0.89 -1.65 -4.85
C ALA A 70 -0.97 -0.12 -4.89
N GLU A 71 -0.14 0.48 -5.74
CA GLU A 71 -0.03 1.91 -5.99
C GLU A 71 -1.21 2.46 -6.81
N GLY A 72 -1.85 1.65 -7.66
CA GLY A 72 -3.05 2.02 -8.42
C GLY A 72 -3.13 1.48 -9.84
N TYR A 73 -3.91 2.19 -10.66
CA TYR A 73 -4.25 1.80 -12.04
C TYR A 73 -3.04 1.97 -12.95
N VAL A 74 -2.53 0.89 -13.52
CA VAL A 74 -1.39 0.95 -14.44
C VAL A 74 -1.86 1.46 -15.80
N THR A 75 -1.25 2.56 -16.26
CA THR A 75 -1.54 3.20 -17.56
C THR A 75 -0.63 2.68 -18.65
N ARG A 76 0.67 2.48 -18.35
CA ARG A 76 1.69 2.07 -19.32
C ARG A 76 2.75 1.17 -18.68
N LEU A 77 3.28 0.23 -19.46
CA LEU A 77 4.47 -0.55 -19.12
C LEU A 77 5.65 -0.04 -19.94
N ALA A 78 6.81 0.10 -19.31
CA ALA A 78 8.08 0.39 -19.98
C ALA A 78 8.81 -0.91 -20.29
N LEU A 79 9.22 -1.08 -21.55
CA LEU A 79 9.95 -2.23 -22.05
C LEU A 79 11.37 -1.84 -22.43
N ASP A 80 12.31 -2.74 -22.19
CA ASP A 80 13.68 -2.63 -22.70
C ASP A 80 13.81 -3.19 -24.13
N LYS A 81 15.05 -3.23 -24.63
CA LYS A 81 15.38 -3.69 -25.99
C LYS A 81 15.06 -5.17 -26.23
N ASP A 82 14.91 -5.94 -25.17
CA ASP A 82 14.62 -7.38 -25.21
C ASP A 82 13.14 -7.65 -24.88
N ASP A 83 12.28 -6.64 -25.02
CA ASP A 83 10.85 -6.66 -24.71
C ASP A 83 10.52 -7.06 -23.25
N GLN A 84 11.45 -6.88 -22.32
CA GLN A 84 11.23 -7.16 -20.92
C GLN A 84 10.61 -5.95 -20.23
N VAL A 85 9.62 -6.18 -19.36
CA VAL A 85 9.01 -5.12 -18.57
C VAL A 85 9.99 -4.67 -17.48
N ILE A 86 10.45 -3.43 -17.56
CA ILE A 86 11.45 -2.84 -16.64
C ILE A 86 10.90 -1.76 -15.72
N GLY A 87 9.67 -1.29 -15.98
CA GLY A 87 8.98 -0.28 -15.20
C GLY A 87 7.52 -0.12 -15.63
N TYR A 88 6.77 0.69 -14.89
CA TYR A 88 5.37 0.98 -15.19
C TYR A 88 4.95 2.37 -14.68
N GLU A 89 3.99 2.98 -15.37
CA GLU A 89 3.29 4.21 -14.97
C GLU A 89 1.93 3.84 -14.41
N PHE A 90 1.52 4.52 -13.35
CA PHE A 90 0.25 4.26 -12.68
C PHE A 90 -0.41 5.56 -12.21
N VAL A 91 -1.72 5.47 -11.96
CA VAL A 91 -2.51 6.53 -11.34
C VAL A 91 -3.04 6.02 -10.00
N ALA A 92 -2.64 6.70 -8.93
CA ALA A 92 -3.12 6.41 -7.58
C ALA A 92 -4.55 6.91 -7.41
N LEU A 93 -5.54 6.07 -7.72
CA LEU A 93 -6.96 6.47 -7.69
C LEU A 93 -7.42 6.97 -6.31
N GLY A 94 -6.88 6.41 -5.21
CA GLY A 94 -7.17 6.93 -3.86
C GLY A 94 -6.77 8.41 -3.72
N LYS A 95 -5.51 8.74 -4.04
CA LYS A 95 -5.01 10.12 -4.03
C LYS A 95 -5.77 11.02 -4.99
N MET A 96 -6.08 10.52 -6.20
CA MET A 96 -6.88 11.25 -7.18
C MET A 96 -8.24 11.63 -6.62
N THR A 97 -8.96 10.66 -6.02
CA THR A 97 -10.28 10.93 -5.42
C THR A 97 -10.19 11.89 -4.25
N ASP A 98 -9.12 11.84 -3.44
CA ASP A 98 -8.90 12.79 -2.35
C ASP A 98 -8.63 14.21 -2.85
N PHE A 99 -7.89 14.35 -3.97
CA PHE A 99 -7.71 15.67 -4.60
C PHE A 99 -9.03 16.23 -5.14
N ILE A 100 -9.84 15.40 -5.81
CA ILE A 100 -11.15 15.81 -6.33
C ILE A 100 -12.08 16.23 -5.18
N LYS A 101 -12.12 15.46 -4.08
CA LYS A 101 -12.89 15.82 -2.87
C LYS A 101 -12.47 17.15 -2.24
N LYS A 102 -11.21 17.55 -2.41
CA LYS A 102 -10.66 18.84 -1.96
C LYS A 102 -10.92 19.98 -2.95
N GLY A 103 -11.69 19.75 -4.02
CA GLY A 103 -12.08 20.76 -5.01
C GLY A 103 -11.10 20.92 -6.18
N MET A 104 -10.14 20.00 -6.37
CA MET A 104 -9.28 20.00 -7.55
C MET A 104 -10.03 19.47 -8.77
N GLU A 105 -9.83 20.11 -9.93
CA GLU A 105 -10.40 19.64 -11.18
C GLU A 105 -9.93 18.21 -11.52
N PRO A 106 -10.80 17.32 -12.03
CA PRO A 106 -10.48 15.90 -12.23
C PRO A 106 -9.22 15.66 -13.08
N ASN A 107 -9.00 16.47 -14.11
CA ASN A 107 -7.82 16.32 -14.98
C ASN A 107 -6.52 16.75 -14.29
N GLU A 108 -6.57 17.74 -13.39
CA GLU A 108 -5.41 18.13 -12.59
C GLU A 108 -5.11 17.09 -11.51
N ALA A 109 -6.16 16.57 -10.87
CA ALA A 109 -6.07 15.50 -9.90
C ALA A 109 -5.48 14.23 -10.52
N TRP A 110 -5.89 13.89 -11.74
CA TRP A 110 -5.31 12.78 -12.51
C TRP A 110 -3.81 12.97 -12.67
N LYS A 111 -3.37 14.09 -13.23
CA LYS A 111 -1.95 14.36 -13.48
C LYS A 111 -1.12 14.34 -12.20
N LYS A 112 -1.67 14.88 -11.11
CA LYS A 112 -1.01 14.93 -9.80
C LYS A 112 -0.95 13.58 -9.09
N ALA A 113 -1.87 12.67 -9.41
CA ALA A 113 -1.91 11.31 -8.89
C ALA A 113 -1.12 10.31 -9.74
N MET A 114 -0.58 10.73 -10.90
CA MET A 114 0.32 9.90 -11.70
C MET A 114 1.66 9.73 -11.02
N GLY A 115 2.22 8.54 -11.17
CA GLY A 115 3.59 8.21 -10.79
C GLY A 115 4.12 7.09 -11.67
N HIS A 116 5.39 6.78 -11.52
CA HIS A 116 6.00 5.64 -12.18
C HIS A 116 6.89 4.87 -11.19
N TYR A 117 7.13 3.61 -11.50
CA TYR A 117 7.99 2.73 -10.73
C TYR A 117 8.95 1.98 -11.65
N GLY A 118 10.14 1.66 -11.14
CA GLY A 118 11.19 0.99 -11.89
C GLY A 118 11.93 1.90 -12.86
N ARG A 119 12.55 1.30 -13.87
CA ARG A 119 13.30 2.00 -14.93
C ARG A 119 12.32 2.45 -15.99
N PHE A 120 11.68 3.59 -15.75
CA PHE A 120 10.65 4.11 -16.65
C PHE A 120 11.22 5.10 -17.65
N ALA A 121 12.34 5.78 -17.37
CA ALA A 121 12.90 6.78 -18.28
C ALA A 121 13.76 6.17 -19.40
N GLU A 122 13.89 6.87 -20.53
CA GLU A 122 14.66 6.40 -21.69
C GLU A 122 16.14 6.22 -21.35
N GLU A 123 16.70 7.13 -20.55
CA GLU A 123 18.08 7.04 -20.05
C GLU A 123 18.31 5.84 -19.13
N GLN A 124 17.24 5.24 -18.58
CA GLN A 124 17.30 4.04 -17.74
C GLN A 124 17.11 2.74 -18.55
N GLY A 125 16.92 2.84 -19.86
CA GLY A 125 16.79 1.71 -20.78
C GLY A 125 15.36 1.43 -21.27
N ALA A 126 14.39 2.30 -20.98
CA ALA A 126 13.05 2.19 -21.55
C ALA A 126 13.07 2.59 -23.03
N VAL A 127 12.77 1.65 -23.92
CA VAL A 127 12.74 1.90 -25.37
C VAL A 127 11.33 1.89 -25.95
N LYS A 128 10.37 1.27 -25.26
CA LYS A 128 8.98 1.18 -25.70
C LYS A 128 8.03 1.32 -24.51
N TYR A 129 6.88 1.94 -24.74
CA TYR A 129 5.78 1.99 -23.77
C TYR A 129 4.53 1.35 -24.38
N ILE A 130 3.92 0.41 -23.65
CA ILE A 130 2.70 -0.28 -24.09
C ILE A 130 1.55 -0.06 -23.10
N ASP A 131 0.33 -0.05 -23.62
CA ASP A 131 -0.88 -0.16 -22.79
C ASP A 131 -1.16 -1.65 -22.52
N PRO A 132 -1.08 -2.10 -21.26
CA PRO A 132 -1.25 -3.52 -20.91
C PRO A 132 -2.66 -4.07 -21.20
N ARG A 133 -3.63 -3.21 -21.56
CA ARG A 133 -5.00 -3.61 -21.93
C ARG A 133 -5.21 -3.77 -23.42
N LYS A 134 -4.33 -3.21 -24.26
CA LYS A 134 -4.52 -3.18 -25.73
C LYS A 134 -3.52 -4.05 -26.49
N GLU A 135 -2.26 -4.11 -26.05
CA GLU A 135 -1.23 -4.96 -26.67
C GLU A 135 -1.14 -6.35 -26.04
#